data_AF-A0A5K0YU67-F1
#
_entry.id   AF-A0A5K0YU67-F1
#
_cell.length_a   1.000
_cell.length_b   1.000
_cell.length_c   1.000
_cell.angle_alpha   90.00
_cell.angle_beta   90.00
_cell.angle_gamma   90.00
#
_symmetry.space_group_name_H-M   'P 1'
#
loop_
_entity.id
_entity.type
_entity.pdbx_description
1 polymer ?
#
loop_
_entity_poly.entity_id
_entity_poly.type
_entity_poly.pdbx_seq_one_letter_code
_entity_poly.pdbx_strand_id
1 'polypeptide(L)'
;SALEDIPHYLRSYSSFGVTDKSFLPKRDLEWFFFCPRDRKYPNGSRTNRATKSGYWKATGKDRHIPCHGSVTGLKKTLVFYLGRAPLGDRTDWVMHEYRLYDASTQGSSIVE
;
A
#
# COMPACT_ATOMS: atom_id res chain seq x y z
N SER A 1 4.53 -2.70 -12.79
CA SER A 1 3.82 -3.80 -12.10
C SER A 1 2.58 -3.25 -11.40
N ALA A 2 1.39 -3.54 -11.97
CA ALA A 2 -0.03 -3.26 -11.64
C ALA A 2 -0.51 -2.17 -10.63
N LEU A 3 0.30 -1.69 -9.68
CA LEU A 3 -0.06 -0.65 -8.69
C LEU A 3 0.65 0.69 -8.95
N GLU A 4 1.32 0.80 -10.10
CA GLU A 4 2.30 1.86 -10.38
C GLU A 4 1.72 3.25 -10.60
N ASP A 5 0.40 3.48 -10.52
CA ASP A 5 -0.17 4.83 -10.63
C ASP A 5 -1.63 4.88 -10.14
N ILE A 6 -2.03 4.12 -9.10
CA ILE A 6 -3.44 4.13 -8.62
C ILE A 6 -3.98 5.56 -8.42
N PRO A 7 -3.25 6.50 -7.78
CA PRO A 7 -3.73 7.88 -7.61
C PRO A 7 -3.99 8.59 -8.95
N HIS A 8 -3.10 8.41 -9.92
CA HIS A 8 -3.20 9.06 -11.23
C HIS A 8 -4.25 8.36 -12.12
N TYR A 9 -4.33 7.03 -12.05
CA TYR A 9 -5.30 6.20 -12.74
C TYR A 9 -6.71 6.49 -12.24
N LEU A 10 -6.94 6.48 -10.93
CA LEU A 10 -8.25 6.82 -10.38
C LEU A 10 -8.64 8.28 -10.64
N ARG A 11 -7.67 9.22 -10.60
CA ARG A 11 -7.95 10.62 -10.94
C ARG A 11 -8.34 10.80 -12.41
N SER A 12 -7.62 10.16 -13.34
CA SER A 12 -7.94 10.23 -14.78
C SER A 12 -9.27 9.57 -15.11
N TYR A 13 -9.64 8.50 -14.39
CA TYR A 13 -10.85 7.73 -14.65
C TYR A 13 -12.06 8.10 -13.77
N SER A 14 -11.89 8.96 -12.75
CA SER A 14 -13.02 9.52 -11.98
C SER A 14 -13.92 10.41 -12.86
N SER A 15 -13.38 10.98 -13.94
CA SER A 15 -14.14 11.70 -14.97
C SER A 15 -14.79 10.77 -16.00
N PHE A 16 -14.45 9.47 -16.03
CA PHE A 16 -14.88 8.50 -17.04
C PHE A 16 -15.53 7.23 -16.46
N GLY A 17 -15.98 7.24 -15.20
CA GLY A 17 -16.87 6.20 -14.67
C GLY A 17 -16.21 4.85 -14.33
N VAL A 18 -14.99 4.83 -13.77
CA VAL A 18 -14.40 3.59 -13.22
C VAL A 18 -14.88 3.34 -11.78
N THR A 19 -16.19 3.35 -11.60
CA THR A 19 -16.86 2.87 -10.37
C THR A 19 -17.29 1.41 -10.50
N ASP A 20 -17.16 0.81 -11.69
CA ASP A 20 -17.76 -0.50 -12.02
C ASP A 20 -16.86 -1.72 -11.69
N LYS A 21 -15.67 -1.49 -11.11
CA LYS A 21 -14.77 -2.57 -10.66
C LYS A 21 -14.61 -2.66 -9.14
N SER A 22 -15.21 -1.75 -8.38
CA SER A 22 -15.23 -1.82 -6.91
C SER A 22 -16.44 -2.64 -6.45
N PHE A 23 -16.18 -3.71 -5.69
CA PHE A 23 -17.18 -4.69 -5.24
C PHE A 23 -18.18 -4.19 -4.18
N LEU A 24 -18.15 -2.92 -3.76
CA LEU A 24 -19.00 -2.41 -2.67
C LEU A 24 -19.93 -1.28 -3.14
N PRO A 25 -21.25 -1.34 -2.85
CA PRO A 25 -22.25 -0.38 -3.35
C PRO A 25 -22.30 0.92 -2.52
N LYS A 26 -21.16 1.46 -2.07
CA LYS A 26 -21.14 2.71 -1.29
C LYS A 26 -20.17 3.73 -1.87
N ARG A 27 -20.64 4.98 -1.79
CA ARG A 27 -20.06 6.26 -2.22
C ARG A 27 -18.76 6.64 -1.49
N ASP A 28 -17.99 5.66 -1.06
CA ASP A 28 -16.74 5.90 -0.35
C ASP A 28 -15.63 5.89 -1.39
N LEU A 29 -14.75 6.90 -1.38
CA LEU A 29 -13.57 7.02 -2.24
C LEU A 29 -12.49 6.01 -1.81
N GLU A 30 -12.90 4.76 -1.61
CA GLU A 30 -12.08 3.66 -1.15
C GLU A 30 -12.10 2.55 -2.21
N TRP A 31 -10.91 2.07 -2.55
CA TRP A 31 -10.73 1.00 -3.52
C TRP A 31 -9.84 -0.08 -2.91
N PHE A 32 -10.22 -1.34 -3.12
CA PHE A 32 -9.51 -2.50 -2.62
C PHE A 32 -8.92 -3.28 -3.80
N PHE A 33 -7.65 -3.67 -3.65
CA PHE A 33 -6.92 -4.40 -4.68
C PHE A 33 -6.14 -5.56 -4.03
N PHE A 34 -6.12 -6.71 -4.69
CA PHE A 34 -5.20 -7.79 -4.38
C PHE A 34 -4.03 -7.75 -5.34
N CYS A 35 -2.80 -7.74 -4.83
CA CYS A 35 -1.60 -7.69 -5.65
C CYS A 35 -0.53 -8.65 -5.13
N PRO A 36 0.22 -9.30 -6.04
CA PRO A 36 1.42 -10.03 -5.67
C PRO A 36 2.41 -9.11 -4.95
N ARG A 37 3.14 -9.66 -3.99
CA ARG A 37 4.14 -8.90 -3.22
C ARG A 37 5.35 -8.59 -4.09
N ASP A 38 5.45 -7.34 -4.56
CA ASP A 38 6.61 -6.87 -5.33
C ASP A 38 7.81 -6.58 -4.41
N ARG A 39 8.67 -7.58 -4.21
CA ARG A 39 9.89 -7.42 -3.41
C ARG A 39 10.92 -6.63 -4.22
N LYS A 40 11.41 -5.51 -3.66
CA LYS A 40 12.49 -4.69 -4.26
C LYS A 40 13.78 -5.50 -4.45
N TYR A 41 14.00 -6.52 -3.61
CA TYR A 41 15.12 -7.44 -3.70
C TYR A 41 14.63 -8.88 -3.49
N PRO A 42 15.21 -9.90 -4.15
CA PRO A 42 14.79 -11.30 -4.00
C PRO A 42 14.67 -11.78 -2.54
N ASN A 43 15.64 -11.39 -1.71
CA ASN A 43 15.73 -11.74 -0.28
C ASN A 43 15.34 -10.59 0.65
N GLY A 44 14.82 -9.49 0.12
CA GLY A 44 14.51 -8.29 0.90
C GLY A 44 13.06 -8.24 1.35
N SER A 45 12.82 -7.76 2.57
CA SER A 45 11.48 -7.46 3.06
C SER A 45 10.88 -6.19 2.43
N ARG A 46 11.72 -5.35 1.83
CA ARG A 46 11.37 -4.03 1.28
C ARG A 46 10.63 -4.17 -0.05
N THR A 47 9.42 -3.62 -0.11
CA THR A 47 8.61 -3.51 -1.34
C THR A 47 9.14 -2.38 -2.24
N ASN A 48 9.07 -2.53 -3.56
CA ASN A 48 9.26 -1.38 -4.45
C ASN A 48 8.07 -0.44 -4.32
N ARG A 49 8.34 0.84 -4.10
CA ARG A 49 7.33 1.88 -3.82
C ARG A 49 7.48 3.10 -4.72
N ALA A 50 8.41 3.06 -5.67
CA ALA A 50 8.52 4.09 -6.68
C ALA A 50 7.50 3.81 -7.78
N THR A 51 6.89 4.88 -8.27
CA THR A 51 5.97 4.88 -9.42
C THR A 51 6.54 5.78 -10.50
N LYS A 52 5.93 5.81 -11.69
CA LYS A 52 6.37 6.72 -12.76
C LYS A 52 6.17 8.18 -12.38
N SER A 53 5.04 8.49 -11.74
CA SER A 53 4.65 9.86 -11.39
C SER A 53 5.10 10.30 -10.00
N GLY A 54 5.41 9.36 -9.10
CA GLY A 54 5.67 9.66 -7.70
C GLY A 54 6.26 8.50 -6.89
N TYR A 55 6.03 8.49 -5.58
CA TYR A 55 6.43 7.38 -4.71
C TYR A 55 5.55 7.27 -3.46
N TRP A 56 5.43 6.05 -2.95
CA TRP A 56 4.73 5.75 -1.71
C TRP A 56 5.68 5.74 -0.51
N LYS A 57 5.39 6.56 0.49
CA LYS A 57 6.14 6.64 1.74
C LYS A 57 5.33 6.03 2.87
N ALA A 58 5.94 5.12 3.63
CA ALA A 58 5.29 4.59 4.84
C ALA A 58 5.13 5.71 5.87
N THR A 59 3.98 5.76 6.54
CA THR A 59 3.68 6.71 7.60
C THR A 59 3.14 5.97 8.82
N GLY A 60 3.56 6.42 10.00
CA GLY A 60 3.20 5.81 11.27
C GLY A 60 3.83 4.43 11.49
N LYS A 61 3.46 3.82 12.63
CA LYS A 61 3.84 2.47 13.01
C LYS A 61 2.88 1.46 12.39
N ASP A 62 3.40 0.31 11.98
CA ASP A 62 2.56 -0.79 11.50
C ASP A 62 1.60 -1.26 12.61
N ARG A 63 0.35 -1.52 12.25
CA ARG A 63 -0.72 -1.91 13.19
C ARG A 63 -1.00 -3.41 13.06
N HIS A 64 -0.98 -4.12 14.19
CA HIS A 64 -1.40 -5.51 14.26
C HIS A 64 -2.91 -5.62 14.11
N ILE A 65 -3.36 -6.64 13.38
CA ILE A 65 -4.77 -6.96 13.17
C ILE A 65 -5.06 -8.23 13.95
N PRO A 66 -5.74 -8.14 15.11
CA PRO A 66 -6.13 -9.30 15.88
C PRO A 66 -7.33 -10.00 15.22
N CYS A 67 -7.32 -11.33 15.22
CA CYS A 67 -8.47 -12.17 14.90
C CYS A 67 -8.46 -13.38 15.85
N HIS A 68 -9.62 -13.67 16.45
CA HIS A 68 -9.80 -14.82 17.36
C HIS A 68 -8.70 -14.96 18.44
N GLY A 69 -8.27 -13.85 19.05
CA GLY A 69 -7.27 -13.86 20.12
C GLY A 69 -5.81 -14.00 19.65
N SER A 70 -5.55 -14.03 18.35
CA SER A 70 -4.21 -14.08 17.76
C SER A 70 -3.98 -12.91 16.79
N VAL A 71 -2.73 -12.53 16.53
CA VAL A 71 -2.41 -11.56 15.47
C VAL A 71 -2.40 -12.31 14.14
N THR A 72 -3.35 -11.98 13.25
CA THR A 72 -3.50 -12.63 11.95
C THR A 72 -2.96 -11.78 10.81
N GLY A 73 -2.80 -10.47 11.03
CA GLY A 73 -2.31 -9.57 10.00
C GLY A 73 -1.57 -8.35 10.50
N LEU A 74 -0.94 -7.66 9.56
CA LEU A 74 -0.25 -6.40 9.73
C LEU A 74 -0.80 -5.40 8.72
N LYS A 75 -1.20 -4.22 9.19
CA LYS A 75 -1.60 -3.08 8.37
C LYS A 75 -0.48 -2.05 8.36
N LYS A 76 0.06 -1.75 7.18
CA LYS A 76 0.96 -0.61 6.93
C LYS A 76 0.21 0.49 6.22
N THR A 77 0.39 1.73 6.68
CA THR A 77 -0.18 2.90 6.02
C THR A 77 0.88 3.62 5.20
N LEU A 78 0.53 4.01 3.98
CA LEU A 78 1.40 4.73 3.08
C LEU A 78 0.70 6.00 2.59
N VAL A 79 1.48 7.04 2.36
CA VAL A 79 1.05 8.29 1.73
C VAL A 79 1.78 8.44 0.41
N PHE A 80 1.06 8.85 -0.63
CA PHE A 80 1.65 9.11 -1.93
C PHE A 80 2.24 10.50 -2.00
N TYR A 81 3.43 10.58 -2.58
CA TYR A 81 4.11 11.83 -2.91
C TYR A 81 4.27 11.91 -4.42
N LEU A 82 3.82 13.02 -5.01
CA LEU A 82 3.96 13.29 -6.44
C LEU A 82 5.37 13.81 -6.74
N GLY A 83 6.01 13.35 -7.81
CA GLY A 83 7.36 13.75 -8.21
C GLY A 83 8.47 12.84 -7.66
N ARG A 84 9.73 13.24 -7.89
CA ARG A 84 10.90 12.41 -7.59
C ARG A 84 11.28 12.47 -6.11
N ALA A 85 11.47 11.32 -5.47
CA ALA A 85 12.01 11.25 -4.12
C ALA A 85 13.43 11.86 -4.03
N PRO A 86 13.79 12.56 -2.95
CA PRO A 86 12.99 12.84 -1.74
C PRO A 86 12.14 14.12 -1.82
N LEU A 87 12.17 14.85 -2.94
CA LEU A 87 11.62 16.20 -3.09
C LEU A 87 10.16 16.25 -3.55
N GLY A 88 9.47 15.12 -3.62
CA GLY A 88 8.08 15.09 -4.08
C GLY A 88 7.11 15.79 -3.12
N ASP A 89 5.99 16.24 -3.67
CA ASP A 89 4.91 16.91 -2.95
C ASP A 89 3.96 15.89 -2.32
N ARG A 90 3.62 16.10 -1.05
CA ARG A 90 2.67 15.24 -0.35
C ARG A 90 1.28 15.38 -0.95
N THR A 91 0.60 14.26 -1.14
CA THR A 91 -0.81 14.24 -1.57
C THR A 91 -1.72 13.67 -0.47
N ASP A 92 -3.03 13.78 -0.66
CA ASP A 92 -4.04 13.20 0.23
C ASP A 92 -4.29 11.70 -0.01
N TRP A 93 -3.61 11.11 -0.99
CA TRP A 93 -3.76 9.69 -1.30
C TRP A 93 -3.10 8.84 -0.22
N VAL A 94 -3.94 8.01 0.41
CA VAL A 94 -3.54 7.04 1.43
C VAL A 94 -3.76 5.63 0.89
N MET A 95 -2.78 4.77 1.13
CA MET A 95 -2.89 3.33 0.88
C MET A 95 -2.73 2.57 2.19
N HIS A 96 -3.56 1.54 2.36
CA HIS A 96 -3.45 0.59 3.43
C HIS A 96 -3.01 -0.76 2.87
N GLU A 97 -1.75 -1.11 3.10
CA GLU A 97 -1.18 -2.39 2.71
C GLU A 97 -1.42 -3.39 3.85
N TYR A 98 -2.21 -4.42 3.58
CA TYR A 98 -2.51 -5.49 4.51
C TYR A 98 -1.66 -6.72 4.17
N ARG A 99 -1.04 -7.31 5.19
CA ARG A 99 -0.27 -8.56 5.07
C ARG A 99 -0.72 -9.55 6.12
N LEU A 100 -0.67 -10.84 5.78
CA LEU A 100 -0.82 -11.89 6.77
C LEU A 100 0.38 -11.88 7.73
N TYR A 101 0.11 -12.09 9.00
CA TYR A 101 1.13 -12.22 10.03
C TYR A 101 1.71 -13.63 9.93
N ASP A 102 2.95 -13.73 9.47
CA ASP A 102 3.69 -14.98 9.45
C ASP A 102 4.68 -14.98 10.62
N ALA A 103 4.41 -15.83 11.61
CA ALA A 103 5.25 -15.96 12.80
C ALA A 103 6.70 -16.39 12.46
N SER A 104 6.93 -16.97 11.27
CA SER A 104 8.27 -17.39 10.81
C SER A 104 9.15 -16.22 10.34
N THR A 105 8.58 -15.05 10.05
CA THR A 105 9.32 -13.92 9.43
C THR A 105 9.90 -12.94 10.46
N GLN A 106 9.68 -13.13 11.77
CA GLN A 106 10.25 -12.34 12.86
C GLN A 106 11.70 -12.75 13.22
N GLY A 107 12.45 -13.31 12.26
CA GLY A 107 13.83 -13.78 12.47
C GLY A 107 14.94 -12.78 12.12
N SER A 108 14.65 -11.49 11.86
CA SER A 108 15.71 -10.57 11.39
C SER A 108 15.50 -9.09 11.75
N SER A 109 15.11 -8.77 12.99
CA SER A 109 15.13 -7.37 13.46
C SER A 109 15.52 -7.20 14.93
N ILE A 110 16.12 -8.22 15.54
CA ILE A 110 16.87 -8.04 16.79
C ILE A 110 18.32 -8.36 16.45
N VAL A 111 19.08 -7.32 16.11
CA VAL A 111 20.51 -7.31 16.41
C VAL A 111 20.69 -6.15 17.38
N GLU A 112 21.17 -6.52 18.56
CA GLU A 112 21.57 -5.67 19.68
C GLU A 112 22.74 -4.76 19.30
#